data_AF-A0A6I5HKQ5-F1
#
_entry.id   AF-A0A6I5HKQ5-F1
#
_cell.length_a   1.000
_cell.length_b   1.000
_cell.length_c   1.000
_cell.angle_alpha   90.00
_cell.angle_beta   90.00
_cell.angle_gamma   90.00
#
_symmetry.space_group_name_H-M   'P 1'
#
loop_
_entity.id
_entity.type
_entity.pdbx_description
1 polymer ?
#
loop_
_entity_poly.entity_id
_entity_poly.type
_entity_poly.pdbx_seq_one_letter_code
_entity_poly.pdbx_strand_id
1 'polypeptide(L)'
;AGEPTDAVLAEAGVAQATALALVYDDDETNIRAALTARRLNPRLRLVLRLYNRRLGQHIEELLDQAAALAAGDEDGGPGTGAETSTTVLSDADTAAPALAATAVAGTSKVVQTESLLLRAVERPLSANGPGTGGLCTLALLSGGDPDGGGEQQPRLLPDDEEVRQAAGRHAVVLEQVSAAAGTGSAAPSRRMTGVMPLASLFSRRLRWSLAGLVGCVVGLAVALWLVTGIHPLRAFYVTLLDLFAIDDPALGASLGRQLLQLLSALVGLLLLPVLLAAALEALGTFRTASGLRRPPRGLNGHVVLLGLGKIGTRVLTRLRELDVPVVCVESDPEARGLATARRLRVPVVLGDVTQEGVLEAAQIHRAHTLLAVTSADTTNLEAVLYARTVRPDLRVVLRLYDDDFATAVYRTLRAAYPHALTRSRSVTHLAAPAFAGAMLGRQVLGAIAVERRVLLFAAVDVDRHPELEGRTVGEAFRAGAWRVLALEGRTDTPADHLLAKGDRVVVAATRRGLAELR
;
A
#
# COMPACT_ATOMS: atom_id res chain seq x y z
N ALA A 1 -21.89 -4.46 11.31
CA ALA A 1 -22.75 -3.27 11.20
C ALA A 1 -23.87 -3.59 10.22
N GLY A 2 -25.10 -3.16 10.48
CA GLY A 2 -26.23 -3.37 9.55
C GLY A 2 -26.03 -2.62 8.23
N GLU A 3 -26.77 -3.00 7.19
CA GLU A 3 -26.75 -2.27 5.93
C GLU A 3 -27.23 -0.82 6.13
N PRO A 4 -26.58 0.18 5.52
CA PRO A 4 -26.95 1.58 5.63
C PRO A 4 -28.20 1.86 4.78
N THR A 5 -29.35 1.40 5.25
CA THR A 5 -30.65 1.66 4.65
C THR A 5 -31.11 3.08 4.93
N ASP A 6 -32.11 3.54 4.18
CA ASP A 6 -32.71 4.88 4.32
C ASP A 6 -33.19 5.14 5.76
N ALA A 7 -33.84 4.16 6.37
CA ALA A 7 -34.31 4.23 7.76
C ALA A 7 -33.15 4.39 8.77
N VAL A 8 -32.06 3.65 8.59
CA VAL A 8 -30.87 3.71 9.47
C VAL A 8 -30.19 5.07 9.36
N LEU A 9 -30.06 5.61 8.14
CA LEU A 9 -29.47 6.94 7.92
C LEU A 9 -30.37 8.06 8.46
N ALA A 10 -31.69 7.94 8.31
CA ALA A 10 -32.63 8.88 8.89
C ALA A 10 -32.60 8.87 10.43
N GLU A 11 -32.59 7.68 11.06
CA GLU A 11 -32.48 7.52 12.51
C GLU A 11 -31.15 8.06 13.05
N ALA A 12 -30.06 7.91 12.28
CA ALA A 12 -28.76 8.49 12.61
C ALA A 12 -28.71 10.03 12.51
N GLY A 13 -29.80 10.69 12.09
CA GLY A 13 -29.88 12.15 12.02
C GLY A 13 -29.19 12.77 10.81
N VAL A 14 -28.99 12.00 9.72
CA VAL A 14 -28.32 12.48 8.49
C VAL A 14 -28.99 13.72 7.90
N ALA A 15 -30.30 13.88 8.09
CA ALA A 15 -31.06 15.06 7.65
C ALA A 15 -30.55 16.39 8.25
N GLN A 16 -29.99 16.36 9.46
CA GLN A 16 -29.48 17.55 10.17
C GLN A 16 -27.95 17.57 10.26
N ALA A 17 -27.29 16.51 9.80
CA ALA A 17 -25.84 16.41 9.84
C ALA A 17 -25.19 17.40 8.87
N THR A 18 -24.06 17.97 9.28
CA THR A 18 -23.21 18.82 8.43
C THR A 18 -22.24 18.01 7.57
N ALA A 19 -21.85 16.82 8.04
CA ALA A 19 -20.91 15.95 7.35
C ALA A 19 -21.16 14.47 7.69
N LEU A 20 -20.92 13.59 6.71
CA LEU A 20 -21.02 12.13 6.87
C LEU A 20 -19.81 11.44 6.24
N ALA A 21 -19.12 10.60 7.03
CA ALA A 21 -18.04 9.74 6.57
C ALA A 21 -18.55 8.30 6.36
N LEU A 22 -18.35 7.78 5.16
CA LEU A 22 -18.72 6.42 4.77
C LEU A 22 -17.44 5.60 4.59
N VAL A 23 -17.15 4.75 5.58
CA VAL A 23 -15.86 4.08 5.75
C VAL A 23 -15.94 2.55 5.74
N TYR A 24 -17.02 1.98 5.20
CA TYR A 24 -17.17 0.53 5.05
C TYR A 24 -16.03 -0.04 4.19
N ASP A 25 -15.68 -1.31 4.40
CA ASP A 25 -14.63 -1.99 3.61
C ASP A 25 -15.05 -2.28 2.15
N ASP A 26 -16.37 -2.27 1.92
CA ASP A 26 -16.99 -2.51 0.63
C ASP A 26 -17.34 -1.18 -0.08
N ASP A 27 -16.79 -1.02 -1.29
CA ASP A 27 -16.98 0.17 -2.12
C ASP A 27 -18.46 0.31 -2.54
N GLU A 28 -19.17 -0.79 -2.79
CA GLU A 28 -20.58 -0.76 -3.20
C GLU A 28 -21.48 -0.23 -2.08
N THR A 29 -21.27 -0.72 -0.85
CA THR A 29 -21.97 -0.25 0.34
C THR A 29 -21.75 1.24 0.58
N ASN A 30 -20.52 1.73 0.42
CA ASN A 30 -20.21 3.17 0.55
C ASN A 30 -20.92 4.01 -0.53
N ILE A 31 -20.93 3.56 -1.79
CA ILE A 31 -21.60 4.29 -2.89
C ILE A 31 -23.11 4.33 -2.66
N ARG A 32 -23.73 3.20 -2.30
CA ARG A 32 -25.17 3.11 -2.05
C ARG A 32 -25.60 4.01 -0.88
N ALA A 33 -24.82 4.00 0.20
CA ALA A 33 -25.05 4.86 1.35
C ALA A 33 -24.92 6.34 0.99
N ALA A 34 -23.92 6.70 0.17
CA ALA A 34 -23.69 8.09 -0.25
C ALA A 34 -24.84 8.63 -1.10
N LEU A 35 -25.33 7.84 -2.06
CA LEU A 35 -26.47 8.22 -2.89
C LEU A 35 -27.74 8.42 -2.05
N THR A 36 -27.97 7.54 -1.07
CA THR A 36 -29.11 7.67 -0.13
C THR A 36 -28.96 8.89 0.77
N ALA A 37 -27.77 9.11 1.34
CA ALA A 37 -27.49 10.26 2.19
C ALA A 37 -27.65 11.60 1.43
N ARG A 38 -27.20 11.67 0.16
CA ARG A 38 -27.38 12.86 -0.70
C ARG A 38 -28.84 13.14 -1.01
N ARG A 39 -29.68 12.11 -1.16
CA ARG A 39 -31.14 12.29 -1.33
C ARG A 39 -31.81 12.81 -0.05
N LEU A 40 -31.40 12.30 1.11
CA LEU A 40 -31.95 12.72 2.41
C LEU A 40 -31.53 14.15 2.78
N ASN A 41 -30.28 14.52 2.47
CA ASN A 41 -29.74 15.83 2.76
C ASN A 41 -28.85 16.31 1.60
N PRO A 42 -29.39 17.15 0.69
CA PRO A 42 -28.65 17.66 -0.46
C PRO A 42 -27.45 18.54 -0.09
N ARG A 43 -27.48 19.15 1.10
CA ARG A 43 -26.40 20.02 1.61
C ARG A 43 -25.35 19.28 2.44
N LEU A 44 -25.46 17.95 2.57
CA LEU A 44 -24.55 17.15 3.38
C LEU A 44 -23.15 17.10 2.77
N ARG A 45 -22.10 17.36 3.56
CA ARG A 45 -20.74 17.03 3.13
C ARG A 45 -20.51 15.53 3.18
N LEU A 46 -20.03 14.94 2.10
CA LEU A 46 -19.81 13.49 2.00
C LEU A 46 -18.32 13.18 1.89
N VAL A 47 -17.80 12.31 2.75
CA VAL A 47 -16.47 11.70 2.57
C VAL A 47 -16.63 10.21 2.40
N LEU A 48 -16.25 9.71 1.23
CA LEU A 48 -16.39 8.30 0.88
C LEU A 48 -15.03 7.64 0.87
N ARG A 49 -14.95 6.46 1.47
CA ARG A 49 -13.84 5.54 1.29
C ARG A 49 -14.07 4.71 0.03
N LEU A 50 -13.24 4.88 -0.99
CA LEU A 50 -13.27 4.02 -2.19
C LEU A 50 -11.86 3.60 -2.59
N TYR A 51 -11.73 2.34 -3.02
CA TYR A 51 -10.44 1.86 -3.53
C TYR A 51 -10.17 2.33 -4.96
N ASN A 52 -11.19 2.29 -5.83
CA ASN A 52 -11.04 2.63 -7.24
C ASN A 52 -11.10 4.13 -7.47
N ARG A 53 -9.94 4.75 -7.73
CA ARG A 53 -9.81 6.19 -7.96
C ARG A 53 -10.65 6.71 -9.14
N ARG A 54 -10.72 5.96 -10.25
CA ARG A 54 -11.49 6.41 -11.43
C ARG A 54 -12.98 6.40 -11.17
N LEU A 55 -13.46 5.35 -10.52
CA LEU A 55 -14.85 5.29 -10.09
C LEU A 55 -15.15 6.38 -9.06
N GLY A 56 -14.22 6.58 -8.11
CA GLY A 56 -14.31 7.64 -7.10
C GLY A 56 -14.48 9.02 -7.70
N GLN A 57 -13.65 9.41 -8.66
CA GLN A 57 -13.75 10.72 -9.34
C GLN A 57 -15.11 10.92 -10.00
N HIS A 58 -15.64 9.88 -10.66
CA HIS A 58 -16.94 9.99 -11.32
C HIS A 58 -18.10 10.07 -10.32
N ILE A 59 -18.02 9.34 -9.21
CA ILE A 59 -19.00 9.41 -8.12
C ILE A 59 -18.96 10.79 -7.44
N GLU A 60 -17.77 11.35 -7.23
CA GLU A 60 -17.58 12.71 -6.70
C GLU A 60 -18.25 13.75 -7.59
N GLU A 61 -17.95 13.73 -8.90
CA GLU A 61 -18.54 14.62 -9.91
C GLU A 61 -20.09 14.52 -9.93
N LEU A 62 -20.62 13.30 -9.93
CA LEU A 62 -22.08 13.07 -9.96
C LEU A 62 -22.78 13.57 -8.69
N LEU A 63 -22.19 13.33 -7.51
CA LEU A 63 -22.78 13.75 -6.24
C LEU A 63 -22.70 15.26 -6.05
N ASP A 64 -21.64 15.90 -6.53
CA ASP A 64 -21.49 17.35 -6.51
C ASP A 64 -22.44 18.04 -7.49
N GLN A 65 -22.63 17.48 -8.70
CA GLN A 65 -23.66 17.96 -9.63
C GLN A 65 -25.06 17.84 -9.04
N ALA A 66 -25.37 16.72 -8.38
CA ALA A 66 -26.66 16.53 -7.70
C ALA A 66 -26.86 17.55 -6.56
N ALA A 67 -25.81 17.86 -5.80
CA ALA A 67 -25.86 18.88 -4.75
C ALA A 67 -26.09 20.29 -5.33
N ALA A 68 -25.41 20.62 -6.43
CA ALA A 68 -25.55 21.92 -7.10
C ALA A 68 -26.96 22.12 -7.67
N LEU A 69 -27.54 21.10 -8.31
CA LEU A 69 -28.91 21.14 -8.83
C LEU A 69 -29.95 21.30 -7.73
N ALA A 70 -29.73 20.69 -6.57
CA ALA A 70 -30.64 20.80 -5.43
C ALA A 70 -30.51 22.14 -4.69
N ALA A 71 -29.42 22.88 -4.85
CA ALA A 71 -29.19 24.16 -4.18
C ALA A 71 -30.01 25.32 -4.79
N GLY A 72 -30.34 25.27 -6.09
CA GLY A 72 -31.12 26.32 -6.77
C GLY A 72 -30.40 27.68 -6.88
N ASP A 73 -30.78 28.48 -7.88
CA ASP A 73 -30.21 29.78 -8.27
C ASP A 73 -30.27 30.92 -7.21
N GLU A 74 -30.48 30.64 -5.92
CA GLU A 74 -30.80 31.68 -4.92
C GLU A 74 -29.61 32.31 -4.20
N ASP A 75 -28.35 32.04 -4.55
CA ASP A 75 -27.25 32.91 -4.11
C ASP A 75 -26.06 32.84 -5.08
N GLY A 76 -26.05 33.75 -6.05
CA GLY A 76 -24.94 34.03 -6.97
C GLY A 76 -23.73 34.71 -6.30
N GLY A 77 -23.39 34.33 -5.07
CA GLY A 77 -22.19 34.77 -4.36
C GLY A 77 -21.03 33.79 -4.59
N PRO A 78 -19.77 34.23 -4.83
CA PRO A 78 -18.63 33.35 -5.12
C PRO A 78 -18.15 32.42 -3.97
N GLY A 79 -18.98 32.06 -2.99
CA GLY A 79 -18.52 31.45 -1.72
C GLY A 79 -19.34 30.29 -1.14
N THR A 80 -20.58 30.03 -1.56
CA THR A 80 -21.46 29.02 -0.93
C THR A 80 -21.31 27.60 -1.50
N GLY A 81 -20.68 27.44 -2.67
CA GLY A 81 -20.37 26.13 -3.25
C GLY A 81 -19.31 25.32 -2.49
N ALA A 82 -18.70 25.88 -1.43
CA ALA A 82 -17.64 25.24 -0.65
C ALA A 82 -18.13 24.35 0.50
N GLU A 83 -19.39 24.49 0.92
CA GLU A 83 -19.89 23.77 2.12
C GLU A 83 -20.36 22.34 1.80
N THR A 84 -20.88 22.10 0.60
CA THR A 84 -21.59 20.89 0.16
C THR A 84 -20.75 19.99 -0.75
N SER A 85 -19.45 19.85 -0.49
CA SER A 85 -18.55 19.03 -1.32
C SER A 85 -18.64 17.54 -1.01
N THR A 86 -18.44 16.73 -2.04
CA THR A 86 -18.11 15.31 -1.93
C THR A 86 -16.59 15.14 -1.99
N THR A 87 -16.01 14.25 -1.21
CA THR A 87 -14.59 13.93 -1.29
C THR A 87 -14.40 12.44 -1.22
N VAL A 88 -13.75 11.87 -2.23
CA VAL A 88 -13.42 10.45 -2.24
C VAL A 88 -11.97 10.24 -1.81
N LEU A 89 -11.78 9.44 -0.76
CA LEU A 89 -10.47 9.07 -0.24
C LEU A 89 -10.24 7.57 -0.39
N SER A 90 -8.98 7.21 -0.64
CA SER A 90 -8.55 5.81 -0.67
C SER A 90 -7.49 5.59 0.38
N ASP A 91 -7.71 4.67 1.32
CA ASP A 91 -6.72 4.35 2.35
C ASP A 91 -5.35 4.02 1.77
N ALA A 92 -5.34 3.31 0.63
CA ALA A 92 -4.13 2.93 -0.07
C ALA A 92 -3.39 4.15 -0.62
N ASP A 93 -4.11 5.14 -1.16
CA ASP A 93 -3.51 6.36 -1.71
C ASP A 93 -3.03 7.31 -0.61
N THR A 94 -3.76 7.34 0.51
CA THR A 94 -3.38 8.16 1.66
C THR A 94 -2.19 7.55 2.40
N ALA A 95 -2.13 6.23 2.58
CA ALA A 95 -1.08 5.57 3.35
C ALA A 95 0.19 5.27 2.54
N ALA A 96 0.09 5.05 1.21
CA ALA A 96 1.24 4.64 0.40
C ALA A 96 2.42 5.63 0.42
N PRO A 97 2.22 6.97 0.34
CA PRO A 97 3.32 7.92 0.44
C PRO A 97 4.08 7.81 1.76
N ALA A 98 3.37 7.64 2.88
CA ALA A 98 3.99 7.50 4.19
C ALA A 98 4.76 6.16 4.34
N LEU A 99 4.21 5.08 3.79
CA LEU A 99 4.88 3.76 3.77
C LEU A 99 6.15 3.79 2.90
N ALA A 100 6.07 4.36 1.70
CA ALA A 100 7.22 4.52 0.80
C ALA A 100 8.30 5.42 1.43
N ALA A 101 7.93 6.56 2.01
CA ALA A 101 8.85 7.45 2.70
C ALA A 101 9.54 6.76 3.89
N THR A 102 8.79 6.00 4.69
CA THR A 102 9.35 5.24 5.82
C THR A 102 10.38 4.21 5.34
N ALA A 103 10.15 3.57 4.19
CA ALA A 103 11.11 2.62 3.63
C ALA A 103 12.42 3.30 3.21
N VAL A 104 12.34 4.44 2.52
CA VAL A 104 13.50 5.14 1.95
C VAL A 104 14.26 5.94 3.02
N ALA A 105 13.58 6.85 3.71
CA ALA A 105 14.18 7.82 4.61
C ALA A 105 14.20 7.35 6.09
N GLY A 106 13.45 6.30 6.43
CA GLY A 106 13.22 5.92 7.83
C GLY A 106 12.26 6.85 8.58
N THR A 107 11.78 7.91 7.92
CA THR A 107 10.88 8.94 8.46
C THR A 107 9.71 9.16 7.49
N SER A 108 8.54 9.56 8.02
CA SER A 108 7.25 9.32 7.36
C SER A 108 6.44 10.56 7.01
N LYS A 109 7.04 11.74 6.83
CA LYS A 109 6.24 12.99 6.88
C LYS A 109 6.63 14.00 5.83
N VAL A 110 6.24 13.72 4.59
CA VAL A 110 6.24 14.73 3.52
C VAL A 110 4.80 15.22 3.39
N VAL A 111 4.57 16.51 3.58
CA VAL A 111 3.29 17.16 3.25
C VAL A 111 3.50 17.81 1.89
N GLN A 112 2.74 17.35 0.90
CA GLN A 112 2.73 17.90 -0.44
C GLN A 112 1.44 18.71 -0.62
N THR A 113 1.59 20.01 -0.88
CA THR A 113 0.52 20.90 -1.32
C THR A 113 0.80 21.38 -2.75
N GLU A 114 -0.12 22.09 -3.39
CA GLU A 114 0.06 22.59 -4.76
C GLU A 114 1.21 23.62 -4.90
N SER A 115 1.65 24.23 -3.79
CA SER A 115 2.68 25.29 -3.79
C SER A 115 3.81 25.11 -2.75
N LEU A 116 3.71 24.14 -1.83
CA LEU A 116 4.70 23.88 -0.79
C LEU A 116 5.00 22.37 -0.61
N LEU A 117 6.28 22.02 -0.65
CA LEU A 117 6.84 20.72 -0.27
C LEU A 117 7.56 20.84 1.07
N LEU A 118 6.88 20.42 2.13
CA LEU A 118 7.40 20.46 3.50
C LEU A 118 7.77 19.05 3.96
N ARG A 119 9.01 18.89 4.42
CA ARG A 119 9.55 17.63 4.94
C ARG A 119 9.67 17.72 6.45
N ALA A 120 8.79 17.05 7.17
CA ALA A 120 8.95 16.83 8.60
C ALA A 120 9.95 15.69 8.85
N VAL A 121 11.13 16.04 9.34
CA VAL A 121 12.23 15.12 9.65
C VAL A 121 12.26 14.83 11.14
N GLU A 122 12.34 13.54 11.49
CA GLU A 122 12.64 13.11 12.86
C GLU A 122 14.14 13.20 13.08
N ARG A 123 14.59 14.02 14.04
CA ARG A 123 16.00 14.16 14.40
C ARG A 123 16.18 14.28 15.92
N PRO A 124 17.30 13.80 16.47
CA PRO A 124 17.65 14.12 17.87
C PRO A 124 17.84 15.63 18.00
N LEU A 125 17.27 16.21 19.07
CA LEU A 125 17.47 17.62 19.41
C LEU A 125 18.93 17.86 19.80
N SER A 126 19.56 18.83 19.16
CA SER A 126 20.90 19.32 19.52
C SER A 126 20.78 20.43 20.57
N ALA A 127 21.76 20.54 21.47
CA ALA A 127 21.80 21.55 22.53
C ALA A 127 21.79 23.01 22.02
N ASN A 128 22.08 23.23 20.73
CA ASN A 128 22.16 24.56 20.10
C ASN A 128 20.90 24.97 19.32
N GLY A 129 19.74 24.34 19.56
CA GLY A 129 18.48 24.65 18.85
C GLY A 129 18.40 24.02 17.45
N PRO A 130 17.32 24.29 16.68
CA PRO A 130 17.20 23.76 15.32
C PRO A 130 18.33 24.34 14.47
N GLY A 131 19.23 23.45 14.01
CA GLY A 131 20.34 23.84 13.13
C GLY A 131 19.85 24.50 11.84
N THR A 132 20.77 25.19 11.16
CA THR A 132 20.57 25.87 9.87
C THR A 132 19.80 25.00 8.88
N GLY A 133 18.53 25.36 8.62
CA GLY A 133 17.65 24.72 7.61
C GLY A 133 16.31 24.16 8.11
N GLY A 134 16.03 24.17 9.43
CA GLY A 134 14.71 23.80 9.97
C GLY A 134 13.80 25.03 10.15
N LEU A 135 12.57 24.99 9.62
CA LEU A 135 11.56 26.05 9.77
C LEU A 135 10.99 26.10 11.21
N CYS A 136 10.62 24.95 11.80
CA CYS A 136 10.16 24.87 13.21
C CYS A 136 10.04 23.43 13.76
N THR A 137 10.04 23.26 15.09
CA THR A 137 9.76 21.97 15.76
C THR A 137 8.24 21.74 15.89
N LEU A 138 7.72 20.69 15.26
CA LEU A 138 6.29 20.36 15.26
C LEU A 138 5.88 19.44 16.42
N ALA A 139 6.77 18.58 16.90
CA ALA A 139 6.46 17.67 18.00
C ALA A 139 7.72 17.11 18.68
N LEU A 140 7.62 16.82 19.98
CA LEU A 140 8.57 16.02 20.74
C LEU A 140 8.05 14.59 20.83
N LEU A 141 8.85 13.62 20.39
CA LEU A 141 8.49 12.20 20.42
C LEU A 141 8.65 11.61 21.82
N SER A 142 7.96 10.51 22.07
CA SER A 142 8.04 9.79 23.34
C SER A 142 9.47 9.33 23.59
N GLY A 143 10.04 9.72 24.73
CA GLY A 143 11.37 9.30 25.17
C GLY A 143 11.25 8.17 26.19
N GLY A 144 12.22 7.25 26.19
CA GLY A 144 12.47 6.38 27.33
C GLY A 144 13.37 7.12 28.30
N ASP A 145 12.88 7.36 29.51
CA ASP A 145 13.69 7.93 30.59
C ASP A 145 14.74 6.88 31.00
N PRO A 146 16.06 7.19 31.00
CA PRO A 146 17.08 6.26 31.49
C PRO A 146 16.88 5.88 32.97
N ASP A 147 16.16 6.70 33.74
CA ASP A 147 15.96 6.54 35.19
C ASP A 147 14.57 6.01 35.60
N GLY A 148 13.80 5.44 34.66
CA GLY A 148 12.67 4.57 35.02
C GLY A 148 11.35 5.25 35.44
N GLY A 149 11.13 6.51 35.07
CA GLY A 149 9.89 7.25 35.39
C GLY A 149 8.90 7.38 34.23
N GLY A 150 8.01 6.39 34.03
CA GLY A 150 6.74 6.51 33.27
C GLY A 150 6.80 6.82 31.76
N GLU A 151 5.93 6.20 30.96
CA GLU A 151 5.82 6.47 29.51
C GLU A 151 5.27 7.90 29.25
N GLN A 152 6.15 8.83 28.90
CA GLN A 152 5.76 10.20 28.54
C GLN A 152 5.22 10.27 27.11
N GLN A 153 3.94 10.60 26.97
CA GLN A 153 3.24 10.76 25.69
C GLN A 153 3.88 11.85 24.78
N PRO A 154 3.67 11.77 23.45
CA PRO A 154 4.22 12.75 22.51
C PRO A 154 3.58 14.14 22.69
N ARG A 155 4.41 15.19 22.71
CA ARG A 155 3.98 16.60 22.84
C ARG A 155 3.92 17.25 21.46
N LEU A 156 2.77 17.78 21.09
CA LEU A 156 2.54 18.47 19.80
C LEU A 156 2.66 19.97 19.96
N LEU A 157 3.25 20.64 18.96
CA LEU A 157 3.47 22.10 18.91
C LEU A 157 4.08 22.65 20.21
N PRO A 158 5.27 22.17 20.61
CA PRO A 158 5.94 22.64 21.83
C PRO A 158 6.39 24.09 21.69
N ASP A 159 6.49 24.79 22.81
CA ASP A 159 7.12 26.12 22.87
C ASP A 159 8.66 26.02 22.90
N ASP A 160 9.33 27.17 22.76
CA ASP A 160 10.80 27.21 22.66
C ASP A 160 11.52 26.86 23.97
N GLU A 161 10.82 26.91 25.12
CA GLU A 161 11.35 26.50 26.42
C GLU A 161 11.24 24.98 26.58
N GLU A 162 10.10 24.37 26.22
CA GLU A 162 9.87 22.92 26.17
C GLU A 162 10.86 22.24 25.21
N VAL A 163 11.19 22.86 24.07
CA VAL A 163 12.20 22.33 23.13
C VAL A 163 13.61 22.37 23.73
N ARG A 164 13.97 23.43 24.47
CA ARG A 164 15.28 23.56 25.13
C ARG A 164 15.45 22.55 26.26
N GLN A 165 14.40 22.27 27.01
CA GLN A 165 14.40 21.31 28.12
C GLN A 165 14.39 19.84 27.65
N ALA A 166 14.02 19.58 26.40
CA ALA A 166 13.94 18.24 25.80
C ALA A 166 15.24 17.78 25.08
N ALA A 167 16.39 18.36 25.43
CA ALA A 167 17.68 18.02 24.82
C ALA A 167 17.96 16.51 24.92
N GLY A 168 18.27 15.87 23.79
CA GLY A 168 18.46 14.42 23.69
C GLY A 168 17.23 13.59 23.29
N ARG A 169 16.02 14.18 23.27
CA ARG A 169 14.82 13.52 22.71
C ARG A 169 14.80 13.60 21.18
N HIS A 170 14.12 12.65 20.55
CA HIS A 170 13.77 12.75 19.13
C HIS A 170 12.63 13.77 18.96
N ALA A 171 12.77 14.66 17.98
CA ALA A 171 11.76 15.65 17.63
C ALA A 171 11.43 15.58 16.14
N VAL A 172 10.21 15.97 15.79
CA VAL A 172 9.77 16.16 14.41
C VAL A 172 9.96 17.63 14.06
N VAL A 173 10.90 17.92 13.16
CA VAL A 173 11.24 19.28 12.71
C VAL A 173 10.81 19.44 11.25
N LEU A 174 10.16 20.55 10.91
CA LEU A 174 9.77 20.87 9.55
C LEU A 174 10.99 21.45 8.79
N GLU A 175 11.32 20.90 7.64
CA GLU A 175 12.38 21.36 6.73
C GLU A 175 11.79 21.64 5.34
N GLN A 176 12.26 22.67 4.67
CA GLN A 176 11.87 22.98 3.30
C GLN A 176 12.70 22.16 2.32
N VAL A 177 12.06 21.45 1.39
CA VAL A 177 12.79 20.74 0.32
C VAL A 177 12.95 21.70 -0.85
N SER A 178 14.16 22.25 -1.03
CA SER A 178 14.55 22.83 -2.31
C SER A 178 14.70 21.69 -3.32
N ALA A 179 13.93 21.74 -4.40
CA ALA A 179 14.04 20.77 -5.49
C ALA A 179 15.41 20.92 -6.18
N ALA A 180 16.41 20.20 -5.68
CA ALA A 180 17.65 19.99 -6.41
C ALA A 180 17.35 19.03 -7.56
N ALA A 181 17.22 19.59 -8.77
CA ALA A 181 17.22 18.86 -10.01
C ALA A 181 18.52 18.06 -10.13
N GLY A 182 18.44 16.76 -9.84
CA GLY A 182 19.51 15.79 -10.04
C GLY A 182 19.27 14.99 -11.31
N THR A 183 19.67 15.54 -12.44
CA THR A 183 19.80 14.82 -13.72
C THR A 183 20.99 13.84 -13.67
N GLY A 184 20.75 12.58 -14.05
CA GLY A 184 21.78 11.57 -14.36
C GLY A 184 21.57 10.27 -13.59
N SER A 185 21.61 9.07 -14.14
CA SER A 185 22.12 8.57 -15.43
C SER A 185 21.40 7.24 -15.72
N ALA A 186 20.73 7.14 -16.87
CA ALA A 186 20.13 5.89 -17.32
C ALA A 186 21.23 4.99 -17.93
N ALA A 187 21.58 3.90 -17.24
CA ALA A 187 22.46 2.87 -17.80
C ALA A 187 21.68 1.97 -18.80
N PRO A 188 22.33 1.47 -19.88
CA PRO A 188 21.65 0.85 -21.00
C PRO A 188 21.20 -0.57 -20.68
N SER A 189 19.95 -0.88 -21.01
CA SER A 189 19.39 -2.23 -20.89
C SER A 189 19.93 -3.13 -22.02
N ARG A 190 20.84 -4.06 -21.69
CA ARG A 190 21.20 -5.18 -22.56
C ARG A 190 20.08 -6.22 -22.54
N ARG A 191 19.46 -6.46 -23.70
CA ARG A 191 18.56 -7.59 -23.95
C ARG A 191 19.38 -8.89 -23.91
N MET A 192 19.07 -9.79 -22.99
CA MET A 192 19.49 -11.19 -23.06
C MET A 192 18.25 -12.08 -23.13
N THR A 193 18.12 -12.75 -24.26
CA THR A 193 17.21 -13.86 -24.52
C THR A 193 17.83 -15.13 -23.94
N GLY A 194 17.36 -15.55 -22.76
CA GLY A 194 17.69 -16.85 -22.18
C GLY A 194 16.43 -17.71 -22.13
N VAL A 195 16.44 -18.83 -22.85
CA VAL A 195 15.39 -19.84 -22.77
C VAL A 195 15.44 -20.50 -21.40
N MET A 196 14.31 -20.49 -20.67
CA MET A 196 14.19 -21.12 -19.34
C MET A 196 14.17 -22.65 -19.45
N PRO A 197 14.71 -23.38 -18.45
CA PRO A 197 14.53 -24.83 -18.35
C PRO A 197 13.11 -25.14 -17.83
N LEU A 198 12.37 -25.96 -18.58
CA LEU A 198 11.00 -26.45 -18.27
C LEU A 198 10.86 -27.19 -16.92
N ALA A 199 11.96 -27.51 -16.23
CA ALA A 199 11.97 -28.29 -15.00
C ALA A 199 11.49 -27.52 -13.75
N SER A 200 11.34 -26.18 -13.81
CA SER A 200 10.92 -25.38 -12.65
C SER A 200 9.41 -25.07 -12.62
N LEU A 201 8.61 -25.64 -13.53
CA LEU A 201 7.18 -25.34 -13.67
C LEU A 201 6.26 -26.39 -13.02
N PHE A 202 6.79 -27.51 -12.54
CA PHE A 202 5.97 -28.63 -12.08
C PHE A 202 6.28 -29.00 -10.62
N SER A 203 5.23 -28.99 -9.78
CA SER A 203 5.33 -29.35 -8.36
C SER A 203 5.80 -30.80 -8.17
N ARG A 204 6.42 -31.11 -7.02
CA ARG A 204 6.96 -32.45 -6.71
C ARG A 204 5.86 -33.54 -6.79
N ARG A 205 4.61 -33.21 -6.46
CA ARG A 205 3.46 -34.13 -6.55
C ARG A 205 3.07 -34.42 -8.01
N LEU A 206 3.07 -33.39 -8.86
CA LEU A 206 2.77 -33.52 -10.28
C LEU A 206 3.83 -34.33 -11.03
N ARG A 207 5.11 -34.21 -10.64
CA ARG A 207 6.21 -35.02 -11.20
C ARG A 207 6.04 -36.52 -10.97
N TRP A 208 5.61 -36.93 -9.78
CA TRP A 208 5.37 -38.35 -9.48
C TRP A 208 4.13 -38.89 -10.19
N SER A 209 3.08 -38.08 -10.33
CA SER A 209 1.90 -38.43 -11.12
C SER A 209 2.23 -38.61 -12.61
N LEU A 210 3.01 -37.68 -13.19
CA LEU A 210 3.45 -37.76 -14.58
C LEU A 210 4.40 -38.96 -14.83
N ALA A 211 5.30 -39.25 -13.87
CA ALA A 211 6.20 -40.40 -13.95
C ALA A 211 5.43 -41.73 -13.87
N GLY A 212 4.44 -41.84 -12.96
CA GLY A 212 3.56 -43.01 -12.87
C GLY A 212 2.78 -43.23 -14.17
N LEU A 213 2.29 -42.15 -14.78
CA LEU A 213 1.59 -42.20 -16.05
C LEU A 213 2.47 -42.70 -17.21
N VAL A 214 3.67 -42.12 -17.36
CA VAL A 214 4.64 -42.58 -18.37
C VAL A 214 4.97 -44.06 -18.14
N GLY A 215 5.08 -44.48 -16.87
CA GLY A 215 5.22 -45.89 -16.50
C GLY A 215 4.05 -46.77 -16.98
N CYS A 216 2.80 -46.31 -16.82
CA CYS A 216 1.62 -47.04 -17.30
C CYS A 216 1.60 -47.18 -18.83
N VAL A 217 1.89 -46.11 -19.57
CA VAL A 217 1.93 -46.12 -21.05
C VAL A 217 3.02 -47.06 -21.56
N VAL A 218 4.22 -47.00 -20.97
CA VAL A 218 5.32 -47.91 -21.31
C VAL A 218 4.98 -49.36 -20.94
N GLY A 219 4.33 -49.59 -19.79
CA GLY A 219 3.89 -50.91 -19.37
C GLY A 219 2.87 -51.53 -20.34
N LEU A 220 1.90 -50.75 -20.83
CA LEU A 220 0.95 -51.18 -21.84
C LEU A 220 1.63 -51.48 -23.19
N ALA A 221 2.59 -50.67 -23.62
CA ALA A 221 3.35 -50.91 -24.84
C ALA A 221 4.22 -52.18 -24.75
N VAL A 222 4.84 -52.44 -23.60
CA VAL A 222 5.60 -53.69 -23.35
C VAL A 222 4.67 -54.89 -23.28
N ALA A 223 3.53 -54.79 -22.61
CA ALA A 223 2.53 -55.86 -22.57
C ALA A 223 2.01 -56.18 -23.98
N LEU A 224 1.77 -55.15 -24.81
CA LEU A 224 1.36 -55.31 -26.20
C LEU A 224 2.43 -56.01 -27.03
N TRP A 225 3.70 -55.62 -26.87
CA TRP A 225 4.82 -56.29 -27.52
C TRP A 225 4.88 -57.78 -27.15
N LEU A 226 4.78 -58.11 -25.86
CA LEU A 226 4.85 -59.50 -25.39
C LEU A 226 3.65 -60.34 -25.84
N VAL A 227 2.45 -59.78 -25.87
CA VAL A 227 1.21 -60.50 -26.20
C VAL A 227 1.02 -60.70 -27.70
N THR A 228 1.49 -59.76 -28.53
CA THR A 228 1.25 -59.79 -29.99
C THR A 228 2.49 -60.05 -30.83
N GLY A 229 3.69 -60.01 -30.23
CA GLY A 229 4.96 -60.26 -30.91
C GLY A 229 5.36 -59.16 -31.91
N ILE A 230 4.65 -58.04 -31.96
CA ILE A 230 4.96 -56.94 -32.89
C ILE A 230 6.21 -56.18 -32.45
N HIS A 231 6.95 -55.61 -33.39
CA HIS A 231 8.15 -54.83 -33.10
C HIS A 231 7.90 -53.76 -32.01
N PRO A 232 8.80 -53.56 -31.03
CA PRO A 232 8.55 -52.70 -29.86
C PRO A 232 8.19 -51.25 -30.22
N LEU A 233 8.80 -50.68 -31.27
CA LEU A 233 8.44 -49.35 -31.78
C LEU A 233 7.00 -49.28 -32.30
N ARG A 234 6.53 -50.36 -32.94
CA ARG A 234 5.16 -50.45 -33.45
C ARG A 234 4.18 -50.66 -32.30
N ALA A 235 4.55 -51.45 -31.28
CA ALA A 235 3.74 -51.59 -30.06
C ALA A 235 3.55 -50.23 -29.38
N PHE A 236 4.62 -49.45 -29.23
CA PHE A 236 4.53 -48.09 -28.67
C PHE A 236 3.62 -47.17 -29.50
N TYR A 237 3.77 -47.18 -30.82
CA TYR A 237 2.92 -46.39 -31.73
C TYR A 237 1.44 -46.75 -31.60
N VAL A 238 1.12 -48.04 -31.62
CA VAL A 238 -0.26 -48.56 -31.54
C VAL A 238 -0.86 -48.28 -30.15
N THR A 239 -0.11 -48.47 -29.06
CA THR A 239 -0.56 -48.10 -27.71
C THR A 239 -0.89 -46.62 -27.60
N LEU A 240 -0.17 -45.74 -28.30
CA LEU A 240 -0.48 -44.31 -28.29
C LEU A 240 -1.77 -43.99 -29.07
N LEU A 241 -2.03 -44.69 -30.18
CA LEU A 241 -3.31 -44.59 -30.90
C LEU A 241 -4.48 -45.13 -30.08
N ASP A 242 -4.30 -46.26 -29.39
CA ASP A 242 -5.30 -46.84 -28.48
C ASP A 242 -5.58 -45.89 -27.30
N LEU A 243 -4.54 -45.26 -26.75
CA LEU A 243 -4.63 -44.31 -25.64
C LEU A 243 -5.47 -43.07 -26.00
N PHE A 244 -5.39 -42.60 -27.24
CA PHE A 244 -6.19 -41.47 -27.71
C PHE A 244 -7.52 -41.88 -28.36
N ALA A 245 -7.87 -43.17 -28.33
CA ALA A 245 -9.03 -43.73 -29.02
C ALA A 245 -9.07 -43.38 -30.53
N ILE A 246 -7.88 -43.33 -31.16
CA ILE A 246 -7.70 -43.08 -32.60
C ILE A 246 -7.61 -44.39 -33.40
N ASP A 247 -7.15 -45.48 -32.78
CA ASP A 247 -6.98 -46.78 -33.45
C ASP A 247 -8.32 -47.45 -33.78
N ASP A 248 -8.32 -48.32 -34.80
CA ASP A 248 -9.49 -49.10 -35.16
C ASP A 248 -9.81 -50.19 -34.11
N PRO A 249 -11.09 -50.53 -33.87
CA PRO A 249 -11.46 -51.60 -32.94
C PRO A 249 -10.89 -52.96 -33.35
N ALA A 250 -10.21 -53.67 -32.45
CA ALA A 250 -9.58 -54.96 -32.72
C ALA A 250 -10.56 -56.16 -32.77
N LEU A 251 -11.62 -56.05 -33.59
CA LEU A 251 -12.74 -57.00 -33.69
C LEU A 251 -12.34 -58.40 -34.17
N GLY A 252 -11.16 -58.57 -34.78
CA GLY A 252 -10.62 -59.86 -35.24
C GLY A 252 -9.32 -60.31 -34.54
N ALA A 253 -8.87 -59.59 -33.50
CA ALA A 253 -7.61 -59.89 -32.82
C ALA A 253 -7.78 -60.88 -31.66
N SER A 254 -6.65 -61.34 -31.12
CA SER A 254 -6.66 -62.18 -29.92
C SER A 254 -7.30 -61.47 -28.73
N LEU A 255 -7.90 -62.24 -27.81
CA LEU A 255 -8.54 -61.72 -26.61
C LEU A 255 -7.59 -60.84 -25.78
N GLY A 256 -6.30 -61.20 -25.74
CA GLY A 256 -5.26 -60.39 -25.10
C GLY A 256 -5.09 -58.99 -25.74
N ARG A 257 -5.13 -58.87 -27.07
CA ARG A 257 -5.08 -57.57 -27.76
C ARG A 257 -6.32 -56.73 -27.48
N GLN A 258 -7.50 -57.35 -27.48
CA GLN A 258 -8.77 -56.65 -27.18
C GLN A 258 -8.78 -56.09 -25.75
N LEU A 259 -8.33 -56.89 -24.77
CA LEU A 259 -8.20 -56.42 -23.38
C LEU A 259 -7.18 -55.29 -23.26
N LEU A 260 -6.04 -55.37 -23.94
CA LEU A 260 -5.03 -54.30 -23.93
C LEU A 260 -5.53 -53.01 -24.57
N GLN A 261 -6.33 -53.08 -25.65
CA GLN A 261 -6.94 -51.91 -26.28
C GLN A 261 -7.95 -51.25 -25.34
N LEU A 262 -8.81 -52.02 -24.68
CA LEU A 262 -9.77 -51.51 -23.69
C LEU A 262 -9.08 -50.86 -22.49
N LEU A 263 -8.02 -51.50 -21.96
CA LEU A 263 -7.24 -50.94 -20.85
C LEU A 263 -6.50 -49.66 -21.27
N SER A 264 -5.96 -49.61 -22.48
CA SER A 264 -5.29 -48.42 -23.02
C SER A 264 -6.28 -47.26 -23.20
N ALA A 265 -7.47 -47.52 -23.75
CA ALA A 265 -8.52 -46.53 -23.90
C ALA A 265 -9.03 -46.01 -22.54
N LEU A 266 -9.17 -46.88 -21.54
CA LEU A 266 -9.55 -46.49 -20.18
C LEU A 266 -8.50 -45.58 -19.52
N VAL A 267 -7.22 -45.94 -19.63
CA VAL A 267 -6.10 -45.11 -19.14
C VAL A 267 -6.09 -43.77 -19.86
N GLY A 268 -6.35 -43.76 -21.17
CA GLY A 268 -6.45 -42.56 -21.99
C GLY A 268 -7.58 -41.63 -21.56
N LEU A 269 -8.77 -42.18 -21.32
CA LEU A 269 -9.93 -41.45 -20.85
C LEU A 269 -9.70 -40.82 -19.47
N LEU A 270 -9.05 -41.54 -18.55
CA LEU A 270 -8.67 -41.01 -17.24
C LEU A 270 -7.56 -39.95 -17.33
N LEU A 271 -6.71 -40.04 -18.36
CA LEU A 271 -5.60 -39.12 -18.59
C LEU A 271 -6.03 -37.80 -19.23
N LEU A 272 -7.00 -37.82 -20.14
CA LEU A 272 -7.37 -36.67 -20.96
C LEU A 272 -7.72 -35.41 -20.12
N PRO A 273 -8.51 -35.49 -19.03
CA PRO A 273 -8.78 -34.33 -18.16
C PRO A 273 -7.52 -33.79 -17.47
N VAL A 274 -6.58 -34.67 -17.07
CA VAL A 274 -5.32 -34.29 -16.42
C VAL A 274 -4.40 -33.58 -17.41
N LEU A 275 -4.29 -34.08 -18.64
CA LEU A 275 -3.55 -33.42 -19.72
C LEU A 275 -4.15 -32.06 -20.07
N LEU A 276 -5.48 -31.97 -20.15
CA LEU A 276 -6.17 -30.71 -20.43
C LEU A 276 -5.95 -29.69 -19.31
N ALA A 277 -6.08 -30.12 -18.04
CA ALA A 277 -5.79 -29.28 -16.88
C ALA A 277 -4.34 -28.79 -16.88
N ALA A 278 -3.38 -29.69 -17.12
CA ALA A 278 -1.97 -29.35 -17.22
C ALA A 278 -1.67 -28.40 -18.40
N ALA A 279 -2.36 -28.56 -19.54
CA ALA A 279 -2.22 -27.68 -20.69
C ALA A 279 -2.80 -26.27 -20.41
N LEU A 280 -3.96 -26.19 -19.75
CA LEU A 280 -4.57 -24.92 -19.35
C LEU A 280 -3.73 -24.21 -18.28
N GLU A 281 -3.21 -24.95 -17.31
CA GLU A 281 -2.29 -24.44 -16.29
C GLU A 281 -0.97 -23.99 -16.92
N ALA A 282 -0.41 -24.76 -17.86
CA ALA A 282 0.76 -24.35 -18.63
C ALA A 282 0.48 -23.07 -19.44
N LEU A 283 -0.68 -22.93 -20.08
CA LEU A 283 -1.04 -21.74 -20.84
C LEU A 283 -1.26 -20.51 -19.94
N GLY A 284 -1.88 -20.69 -18.77
CA GLY A 284 -2.10 -19.66 -17.77
C GLY A 284 -0.78 -19.20 -17.13
N THR A 285 0.03 -20.15 -16.66
CA THR A 285 1.36 -19.87 -16.08
C THR A 285 2.31 -19.27 -17.12
N PHE A 286 2.24 -19.66 -18.40
CA PHE A 286 3.05 -19.07 -19.46
C PHE A 286 2.66 -17.60 -19.72
N ARG A 287 1.37 -17.23 -19.64
CA ARG A 287 0.93 -15.82 -19.76
C ARG A 287 1.37 -14.98 -18.56
N THR A 288 1.36 -15.57 -17.37
CA THR A 288 1.64 -14.83 -16.11
C THR A 288 3.14 -14.76 -15.78
N ALA A 289 3.92 -15.81 -16.07
CA ALA A 289 5.34 -15.88 -15.77
C ALA A 289 6.25 -15.24 -16.84
N SER A 290 5.85 -15.25 -18.12
CA SER A 290 6.71 -14.75 -19.21
C SER A 290 6.91 -13.23 -19.23
N GLY A 291 6.07 -12.47 -18.50
CA GLY A 291 6.20 -11.01 -18.37
C GLY A 291 6.96 -10.52 -17.13
N LEU A 292 7.19 -11.39 -16.13
CA LEU A 292 7.79 -10.99 -14.85
C LEU A 292 9.30 -11.22 -14.87
N ARG A 293 10.05 -10.18 -14.50
CA ARG A 293 11.52 -10.24 -14.48
C ARG A 293 11.98 -10.82 -13.14
N ARG A 294 12.99 -11.68 -13.17
CA ARG A 294 13.73 -12.03 -11.96
C ARG A 294 14.70 -10.91 -11.60
N PRO A 295 15.01 -10.70 -10.31
CA PRO A 295 15.97 -9.70 -9.90
C PRO A 295 17.37 -10.06 -10.45
N PRO A 296 18.12 -9.07 -10.98
CA PRO A 296 19.45 -9.31 -11.51
C PRO A 296 20.43 -9.64 -10.38
N ARG A 297 21.32 -10.63 -10.58
CA ARG A 297 22.23 -11.15 -9.53
C ARG A 297 23.08 -10.08 -8.80
N GLY A 298 23.35 -8.95 -9.45
CA GLY A 298 24.13 -7.84 -8.89
C GLY A 298 23.33 -6.77 -8.14
N LEU A 299 22.00 -6.88 -8.02
CA LEU A 299 21.19 -5.85 -7.37
C LEU A 299 21.58 -5.69 -5.89
N ASN A 300 21.73 -4.44 -5.47
CA ASN A 300 22.05 -4.06 -4.10
C ASN A 300 21.32 -2.78 -3.72
N GLY A 301 21.12 -2.59 -2.42
CA GLY A 301 20.52 -1.35 -1.89
C GLY A 301 19.06 -1.15 -2.27
N HIS A 302 18.38 -2.20 -2.75
CA HIS A 302 16.97 -2.14 -3.16
C HIS A 302 16.01 -2.32 -1.99
N VAL A 303 14.75 -1.98 -2.22
CA VAL A 303 13.63 -2.29 -1.34
C VAL A 303 13.01 -3.62 -1.77
N VAL A 304 12.85 -4.56 -0.83
CA VAL A 304 12.02 -5.74 -1.04
C VAL A 304 10.60 -5.41 -0.58
N LEU A 305 9.65 -5.45 -1.50
CA LEU A 305 8.24 -5.14 -1.24
C LEU A 305 7.41 -6.43 -1.24
N LEU A 306 6.83 -6.79 -0.10
CA LEU A 306 5.96 -7.97 0.02
C LEU A 306 4.50 -7.57 -0.14
N GLY A 307 3.82 -8.25 -1.07
CA GLY A 307 2.43 -8.01 -1.41
C GLY A 307 2.27 -6.92 -2.47
N LEU A 308 1.57 -7.27 -3.54
CA LEU A 308 1.13 -6.45 -4.66
C LEU A 308 -0.41 -6.30 -4.67
N GLY A 309 -1.00 -6.28 -3.47
CA GLY A 309 -2.41 -5.99 -3.23
C GLY A 309 -2.78 -4.50 -3.39
N LYS A 310 -3.81 -4.04 -2.65
CA LYS A 310 -4.36 -2.66 -2.74
C LYS A 310 -3.26 -1.63 -2.49
N ILE A 311 -2.60 -1.76 -1.34
CA ILE A 311 -1.59 -0.81 -0.86
C ILE A 311 -0.24 -1.05 -1.54
N GLY A 312 0.20 -2.31 -1.64
CA GLY A 312 1.47 -2.67 -2.26
C GLY A 312 1.64 -2.11 -3.68
N THR A 313 0.58 -2.12 -4.50
CA THR A 313 0.61 -1.53 -5.85
C THR A 313 0.86 -0.02 -5.83
N ARG A 314 0.25 0.70 -4.89
CA ARG A 314 0.41 2.16 -4.76
C ARG A 314 1.77 2.52 -4.20
N VAL A 315 2.23 1.78 -3.19
CA VAL A 315 3.59 1.88 -2.64
C VAL A 315 4.64 1.62 -3.72
N LEU A 316 4.47 0.58 -4.54
CA LEU A 316 5.35 0.29 -5.67
C LEU A 316 5.44 1.48 -6.63
N THR A 317 4.28 2.02 -7.04
CA THR A 317 4.23 3.17 -7.95
C THR A 317 5.00 4.34 -7.36
N ARG A 318 4.80 4.64 -6.07
CA ARG A 318 5.48 5.74 -5.39
C ARG A 318 6.99 5.54 -5.24
N LEU A 319 7.44 4.33 -4.91
CA LEU A 319 8.87 4.01 -4.85
C LEU A 319 9.54 4.17 -6.21
N ARG A 320 8.83 3.83 -7.30
CA ARG A 320 9.34 4.02 -8.67
C ARG A 320 9.37 5.47 -9.12
N GLU A 321 8.41 6.29 -8.70
CA GLU A 321 8.44 7.76 -8.92
C GLU A 321 9.63 8.42 -8.20
N LEU A 322 10.10 7.84 -7.09
CA LEU A 322 11.27 8.28 -6.34
C LEU A 322 12.58 7.65 -6.84
N ASP A 323 12.56 6.96 -7.99
CA ASP A 323 13.68 6.23 -8.58
C ASP A 323 14.34 5.18 -7.67
N VAL A 324 13.61 4.68 -6.66
CA VAL A 324 14.09 3.67 -5.73
C VAL A 324 14.08 2.30 -6.41
N PRO A 325 15.19 1.53 -6.39
CA PRO A 325 15.19 0.15 -6.86
C PRO A 325 14.29 -0.73 -5.99
N VAL A 326 13.39 -1.50 -6.61
CA VAL A 326 12.44 -2.36 -5.89
C VAL A 326 12.46 -3.78 -6.47
N VAL A 327 12.32 -4.78 -5.61
CA VAL A 327 11.97 -6.16 -5.97
C VAL A 327 10.69 -6.52 -5.24
N CYS A 328 9.68 -6.97 -5.96
CA CYS A 328 8.41 -7.34 -5.36
C CYS A 328 8.33 -8.85 -5.12
N VAL A 329 7.63 -9.24 -4.06
CA VAL A 329 7.25 -10.64 -3.79
C VAL A 329 5.74 -10.70 -3.68
N GLU A 330 5.12 -11.64 -4.39
CA GLU A 330 3.68 -11.83 -4.37
C GLU A 330 3.37 -13.33 -4.48
N SER A 331 2.45 -13.83 -3.67
CA SER A 331 2.04 -15.23 -3.68
C SER A 331 0.91 -15.48 -4.67
N ASP A 332 0.01 -14.50 -4.86
CA ASP A 332 -1.11 -14.61 -5.78
C ASP A 332 -0.70 -14.30 -7.24
N PRO A 333 -0.69 -15.28 -8.15
CA PRO A 333 -0.32 -15.08 -9.56
C PRO A 333 -1.31 -14.18 -10.33
N GLU A 334 -2.50 -13.94 -9.79
CA GLU A 334 -3.52 -13.07 -10.37
C GLU A 334 -3.64 -11.72 -9.62
N ALA A 335 -2.68 -11.43 -8.73
CA ALA A 335 -2.66 -10.16 -8.02
C ALA A 335 -2.64 -8.98 -9.00
N ARG A 336 -3.60 -8.06 -8.84
CA ARG A 336 -3.76 -6.86 -9.68
C ARG A 336 -2.48 -6.03 -9.86
N GLY A 337 -1.60 -6.03 -8.86
CA GLY A 337 -0.37 -5.24 -8.89
C GLY A 337 0.68 -5.79 -9.84
N LEU A 338 0.54 -7.05 -10.28
CA LEU A 338 1.45 -7.68 -11.24
C LEU A 338 1.44 -6.97 -12.60
N ALA A 339 0.27 -6.53 -13.08
CA ALA A 339 0.18 -5.75 -14.31
C ALA A 339 0.95 -4.42 -14.21
N THR A 340 0.87 -3.76 -13.04
CA THR A 340 1.61 -2.53 -12.76
C THR A 340 3.11 -2.79 -12.66
N ALA A 341 3.53 -3.85 -11.97
CA ALA A 341 4.94 -4.24 -11.89
C ALA A 341 5.53 -4.56 -13.28
N ARG A 342 4.78 -5.27 -14.15
CA ARG A 342 5.17 -5.51 -15.54
C ARG A 342 5.33 -4.21 -16.33
N ARG A 343 4.34 -3.30 -16.25
CA ARG A 343 4.38 -2.00 -16.93
C ARG A 343 5.58 -1.16 -16.51
N LEU A 344 5.88 -1.14 -15.20
CA LEU A 344 7.01 -0.42 -14.62
C LEU A 344 8.35 -1.18 -14.72
N ARG A 345 8.35 -2.38 -15.34
CA ARG A 345 9.51 -3.27 -15.51
C ARG A 345 10.21 -3.64 -14.20
N VAL A 346 9.46 -3.75 -13.12
CA VAL A 346 9.97 -4.11 -11.78
C VAL A 346 10.10 -5.64 -11.69
N PRO A 347 11.22 -6.15 -11.15
CA PRO A 347 11.35 -7.58 -10.87
C PRO A 347 10.33 -8.08 -9.85
N VAL A 348 9.73 -9.24 -10.10
CA VAL A 348 8.77 -9.89 -9.20
C VAL A 348 9.14 -11.34 -9.00
N VAL A 349 9.18 -11.76 -7.73
CA VAL A 349 9.28 -13.16 -7.32
C VAL A 349 7.87 -13.62 -6.98
N LEU A 350 7.36 -14.60 -7.73
CA LEU A 350 6.10 -15.26 -7.40
C LEU A 350 6.39 -16.38 -6.39
N GLY A 351 5.79 -16.30 -5.22
CA GLY A 351 5.98 -17.26 -4.13
C GLY A 351 5.43 -16.76 -2.81
N ASP A 352 5.07 -17.71 -1.95
CA ASP A 352 4.70 -17.41 -0.57
C ASP A 352 5.95 -17.08 0.23
N VAL A 353 5.96 -15.93 0.90
CA VAL A 353 7.12 -15.45 1.66
C VAL A 353 7.47 -16.35 2.86
N THR A 354 6.54 -17.17 3.32
CA THR A 354 6.77 -18.16 4.38
C THR A 354 7.58 -19.36 3.89
N GLN A 355 7.70 -19.55 2.58
CA GLN A 355 8.46 -20.64 1.99
C GLN A 355 9.95 -20.32 1.89
N GLU A 356 10.77 -21.34 2.18
CA GLU A 356 12.21 -21.26 2.08
C GLU A 356 12.67 -20.89 0.65
N GLY A 357 13.63 -19.98 0.54
CA GLY A 357 14.21 -19.57 -0.74
C GLY A 357 13.50 -18.40 -1.42
N VAL A 358 12.29 -17.99 -0.99
CA VAL A 358 11.52 -16.91 -1.63
C VAL A 358 12.15 -15.54 -1.36
N LEU A 359 12.55 -15.24 -0.11
CA LEU A 359 13.25 -13.99 0.21
C LEU A 359 14.67 -13.97 -0.36
N GLU A 360 15.34 -15.12 -0.44
CA GLU A 360 16.64 -15.30 -1.07
C GLU A 360 16.56 -14.99 -2.57
N ALA A 361 15.52 -15.49 -3.23
CA ALA A 361 15.22 -15.19 -4.63
C ALA A 361 14.92 -13.70 -4.84
N ALA A 362 14.37 -13.00 -3.83
CA ALA A 362 14.20 -11.55 -3.82
C ALA A 362 15.48 -10.76 -3.45
N GLN A 363 16.59 -11.47 -3.24
CA GLN A 363 17.90 -10.94 -2.84
C GLN A 363 17.89 -10.15 -1.53
N ILE A 364 17.14 -10.64 -0.52
CA ILE A 364 17.00 -9.99 0.79
C ILE A 364 18.34 -9.67 1.47
N HIS A 365 19.35 -10.54 1.27
CA HIS A 365 20.71 -10.38 1.79
C HIS A 365 21.41 -9.08 1.35
N ARG A 366 21.01 -8.48 0.22
CA ARG A 366 21.55 -7.22 -0.31
C ARG A 366 20.55 -6.05 -0.25
N ALA A 367 19.34 -6.32 0.21
CA ALA A 367 18.27 -5.32 0.26
C ALA A 367 18.52 -4.32 1.38
N HIS A 368 18.35 -3.03 1.11
CA HIS A 368 18.45 -1.99 2.14
C HIS A 368 17.25 -2.01 3.10
N THR A 369 16.07 -2.38 2.58
CA THR A 369 14.82 -2.33 3.35
C THR A 369 13.85 -3.42 2.92
N LEU A 370 13.19 -4.04 3.90
CA LEU A 370 12.02 -4.89 3.68
C LEU A 370 10.76 -4.11 4.05
N LEU A 371 9.81 -4.06 3.12
CA LEU A 371 8.50 -3.46 3.32
C LEU A 371 7.41 -4.54 3.18
N ALA A 372 6.87 -4.99 4.30
CA ALA A 372 5.84 -6.02 4.37
C ALA A 372 4.45 -5.40 4.45
N VAL A 373 3.71 -5.40 3.33
CA VAL A 373 2.41 -4.70 3.20
C VAL A 373 1.30 -5.62 2.69
N THR A 374 1.41 -6.93 2.98
CA THR A 374 0.35 -7.89 2.66
C THR A 374 -0.92 -7.61 3.49
N SER A 375 -2.00 -8.32 3.19
CA SER A 375 -3.23 -8.27 4.00
C SER A 375 -3.17 -9.11 5.27
N ALA A 376 -2.15 -9.96 5.43
CA ALA A 376 -2.01 -10.86 6.57
C ALA A 376 -0.89 -10.39 7.51
N ASP A 377 -1.27 -9.95 8.71
CA ASP A 377 -0.34 -9.43 9.72
C ASP A 377 0.65 -10.50 10.19
N THR A 378 0.20 -11.76 10.30
CA THR A 378 1.04 -12.91 10.64
C THR A 378 2.12 -13.14 9.58
N THR A 379 1.75 -13.17 8.30
CA THR A 379 2.69 -13.30 7.18
C THR A 379 3.70 -12.15 7.14
N ASN A 380 3.25 -10.91 7.41
CA ASN A 380 4.15 -9.75 7.48
C ASN A 380 5.18 -9.91 8.61
N LEU A 381 4.75 -10.37 9.79
CA LEU A 381 5.63 -10.58 10.94
C LEU A 381 6.62 -11.73 10.71
N GLU A 382 6.14 -12.87 10.22
CA GLU A 382 6.97 -14.04 9.89
C GLU A 382 8.08 -13.68 8.90
N ALA A 383 7.71 -12.96 7.83
CA ALA A 383 8.68 -12.49 6.83
C ALA A 383 9.74 -11.55 7.44
N VAL A 384 9.35 -10.67 8.35
CA VAL A 384 10.28 -9.76 9.04
C VAL A 384 11.22 -10.54 9.97
N LEU A 385 10.70 -11.49 10.75
CA LEU A 385 11.51 -12.31 11.63
C LEU A 385 12.51 -13.16 10.85
N TYR A 386 12.08 -13.77 9.74
CA TYR A 386 12.98 -14.52 8.86
C TYR A 386 14.02 -13.62 8.19
N ALA A 387 13.62 -12.47 7.65
CA ALA A 387 14.57 -11.54 7.05
C ALA A 387 15.62 -11.02 8.05
N ARG A 388 15.27 -10.92 9.33
CA ARG A 388 16.18 -10.58 10.43
C ARG A 388 17.20 -11.67 10.75
N THR A 389 16.84 -12.95 10.58
CA THR A 389 17.83 -14.04 10.75
C THR A 389 18.85 -14.04 9.62
N VAL A 390 18.43 -13.68 8.40
CA VAL A 390 19.30 -13.56 7.23
C VAL A 390 20.15 -12.28 7.29
N ARG A 391 19.54 -11.16 7.68
CA ARG A 391 20.17 -9.84 7.76
C ARG A 391 19.77 -9.10 9.05
N PRO A 392 20.55 -9.23 10.14
CA PRO A 392 20.20 -8.66 11.45
C PRO A 392 20.04 -7.14 11.47
N ASP A 393 20.76 -6.40 10.61
CA ASP A 393 20.77 -4.93 10.51
C ASP A 393 19.71 -4.36 9.53
N LEU A 394 18.97 -5.21 8.82
CA LEU A 394 18.03 -4.81 7.76
C LEU A 394 17.02 -3.76 8.24
N ARG A 395 16.70 -2.73 7.45
CA ARG A 395 15.56 -1.89 7.82
C ARG A 395 14.26 -2.66 7.53
N VAL A 396 13.35 -2.73 8.49
CA VAL A 396 12.05 -3.37 8.29
C VAL A 396 10.91 -2.41 8.56
N VAL A 397 9.98 -2.36 7.63
CA VAL A 397 8.71 -1.66 7.76
C VAL A 397 7.61 -2.68 7.55
N LEU A 398 6.77 -2.87 8.55
CA LEU A 398 5.68 -3.83 8.48
C LEU A 398 4.34 -3.15 8.71
N ARG A 399 3.37 -3.62 7.95
CA ARG A 399 1.97 -3.28 8.12
C ARG A 399 1.37 -4.19 9.17
N LEU A 400 0.78 -3.60 10.19
CA LEU A 400 -0.05 -4.27 11.20
C LEU A 400 -1.32 -3.46 11.38
N TYR A 401 -2.46 -4.14 11.41
CA TYR A 401 -3.76 -3.50 11.56
C TYR A 401 -4.11 -3.22 13.03
N ASP A 402 -3.80 -4.15 13.92
CA ASP A 402 -4.07 -4.04 15.35
C ASP A 402 -2.97 -3.22 16.04
N ASP A 403 -3.37 -2.10 16.66
CA ASP A 403 -2.45 -1.13 17.27
C ASP A 403 -1.78 -1.68 18.56
N ASP A 404 -2.48 -2.50 19.34
CA ASP A 404 -1.95 -3.05 20.59
C ASP A 404 -0.98 -4.18 20.26
N PHE A 405 -1.34 -5.05 19.31
CA PHE A 405 -0.44 -6.04 18.75
C PHE A 405 0.79 -5.39 18.10
N ALA A 406 0.60 -4.32 17.32
CA ALA A 406 1.69 -3.57 16.70
C ALA A 406 2.66 -2.99 17.73
N THR A 407 2.15 -2.48 18.85
CA THR A 407 2.96 -1.93 19.94
C THR A 407 3.79 -3.01 20.60
N ALA A 408 3.19 -4.16 20.92
CA ALA A 408 3.91 -5.31 21.50
C ALA A 408 5.02 -5.81 20.56
N VAL A 409 4.71 -6.02 19.28
CA VAL A 409 5.67 -6.46 18.26
C VAL A 409 6.83 -5.47 18.12
N TYR A 410 6.52 -4.17 18.07
CA TYR A 410 7.55 -3.13 17.97
C TYR A 410 8.50 -3.15 19.17
N ARG A 411 7.98 -3.22 20.40
CA ARG A 411 8.80 -3.28 21.63
C ARG A 411 9.71 -4.49 21.63
N THR A 412 9.17 -5.67 21.32
CA THR A 412 9.93 -6.93 21.29
C THR A 412 11.03 -6.90 20.23
N LEU A 413 10.72 -6.47 19.00
CA LEU A 413 11.70 -6.38 17.93
C LEU A 413 12.79 -5.33 18.22
N ARG A 414 12.44 -4.22 18.87
CA ARG A 414 13.40 -3.20 19.26
C ARG A 414 14.37 -3.70 20.34
N ALA A 415 13.87 -4.47 21.30
CA ALA A 415 14.69 -5.10 22.34
C ALA A 415 15.61 -6.18 21.76
N ALA A 416 15.10 -7.02 20.84
CA ALA A 416 15.86 -8.10 20.21
C ALA A 416 16.89 -7.60 19.19
N TYR A 417 16.60 -6.50 18.48
CA TYR A 417 17.45 -5.94 17.42
C TYR A 417 17.70 -4.43 17.62
N PRO A 418 18.46 -4.02 18.65
CA PRO A 418 18.59 -2.62 19.05
C PRO A 418 19.25 -1.72 18.00
N HIS A 419 20.20 -2.26 17.24
CA HIS A 419 20.91 -1.55 16.17
C HIS A 419 20.12 -1.45 14.87
N ALA A 420 18.96 -2.10 14.81
CA ALA A 420 18.21 -2.23 13.60
C ALA A 420 16.92 -1.41 13.62
N LEU A 421 16.58 -0.85 12.45
CA LEU A 421 15.41 0.02 12.31
C LEU A 421 14.17 -0.84 12.03
N THR A 422 13.22 -0.81 12.95
CA THR A 422 11.92 -1.46 12.84
C THR A 422 10.83 -0.39 12.94
N ARG A 423 9.88 -0.38 12.00
CA ARG A 423 8.73 0.53 12.04
C ARG A 423 7.44 -0.24 11.72
N SER A 424 6.50 -0.26 12.65
CA SER A 424 5.14 -0.75 12.38
C SER A 424 4.23 0.41 11.94
N ARG A 425 3.34 0.15 10.97
CA ARG A 425 2.38 1.14 10.46
C ARG A 425 1.00 0.53 10.24
N SER A 426 -0.01 1.12 10.87
CA SER A 426 -1.41 0.88 10.54
C SER A 426 -1.84 1.76 9.37
N VAL A 427 -2.45 1.15 8.35
CA VAL A 427 -2.98 1.88 7.19
C VAL A 427 -4.15 2.77 7.60
N THR A 428 -5.01 2.26 8.48
CA THR A 428 -6.14 3.03 9.03
C THR A 428 -5.64 4.25 9.79
N HIS A 429 -4.59 4.10 10.61
CA HIS A 429 -4.00 5.21 11.35
C HIS A 429 -3.33 6.26 10.44
N LEU A 430 -2.72 5.81 9.34
CA LEU A 430 -2.13 6.71 8.33
C LEU A 430 -3.21 7.43 7.50
N ALA A 431 -4.37 6.81 7.30
CA ALA A 431 -5.44 7.37 6.47
C ALA A 431 -6.39 8.28 7.26
N ALA A 432 -6.67 7.96 8.53
CA ALA A 432 -7.62 8.68 9.38
C ALA A 432 -7.45 10.20 9.39
N PRO A 433 -6.22 10.76 9.41
CA PRO A 433 -6.02 12.21 9.34
C PRO A 433 -6.61 12.87 8.08
N ALA A 434 -6.50 12.23 6.92
CA ALA A 434 -7.07 12.75 5.68
C ALA A 434 -8.60 12.69 5.69
N PHE A 435 -9.18 11.61 6.22
CA PHE A 435 -10.63 11.49 6.40
C PHE A 435 -11.17 12.55 7.36
N ALA A 436 -10.48 12.79 8.47
CA ALA A 436 -10.83 13.84 9.42
C ALA A 436 -10.70 15.23 8.79
N GLY A 437 -9.64 15.50 8.03
CA GLY A 437 -9.46 16.75 7.30
C GLY A 437 -10.57 17.00 6.29
N ALA A 438 -10.91 16.00 5.48
CA ALA A 438 -11.99 16.09 4.49
C ALA A 438 -13.36 16.31 5.15
N MET A 439 -13.60 15.72 6.34
CA MET A 439 -14.81 15.98 7.12
C MET A 439 -14.90 17.42 7.64
N LEU A 440 -13.77 18.01 8.01
CA LEU A 440 -13.69 19.40 8.48
C LEU A 440 -13.83 20.42 7.34
N GLY A 441 -13.52 20.04 6.10
CA GLY A 441 -13.72 20.86 4.88
C GLY A 441 -12.41 21.38 4.27
N ARG A 442 -12.52 22.12 3.15
CA ARG A 442 -11.39 22.52 2.28
C ARG A 442 -10.35 23.47 2.91
N GLN A 443 -10.50 23.82 4.18
CA GLN A 443 -9.46 24.54 4.92
C GLN A 443 -8.32 23.61 5.35
N VAL A 444 -8.50 22.29 5.44
CA VAL A 444 -7.41 21.38 5.87
C VAL A 444 -6.61 20.88 4.65
N LEU A 445 -5.40 21.42 4.47
CA LEU A 445 -4.43 21.08 3.42
C LEU A 445 -3.81 19.69 3.54
N GLY A 446 -3.79 19.13 4.75
CA GLY A 446 -3.22 17.82 5.00
C GLY A 446 -3.08 17.53 6.48
N ALA A 447 -2.57 16.35 6.82
CA ALA A 447 -2.36 16.01 8.21
C ALA A 447 -1.20 15.05 8.40
N ILE A 448 -0.49 15.21 9.51
CA ILE A 448 0.68 14.42 9.88
C ILE A 448 0.34 13.66 11.15
N ALA A 449 0.41 12.33 11.10
CA ALA A 449 0.36 11.48 12.30
C ALA A 449 1.71 11.52 13.04
N VAL A 450 1.76 12.08 14.24
CA VAL A 450 2.89 12.01 15.19
C VAL A 450 2.57 10.94 16.23
N GLU A 451 3.20 9.77 16.10
CA GLU A 451 2.87 8.59 16.90
C GLU A 451 1.35 8.35 16.89
N ARG A 452 0.68 8.43 18.05
CA ARG A 452 -0.77 8.24 18.21
C ARG A 452 -1.59 9.53 18.13
N ARG A 453 -0.97 10.67 17.80
CA ARG A 453 -1.65 11.97 17.70
C ARG A 453 -1.58 12.54 16.28
N VAL A 454 -2.52 13.41 15.93
CA VAL A 454 -2.63 13.97 14.58
C VAL A 454 -2.42 15.48 14.63
N LEU A 455 -1.52 15.97 13.79
CA LEU A 455 -1.35 17.38 13.46
C LEU A 455 -2.09 17.66 12.15
N LEU A 456 -2.95 18.67 12.12
CA LEU A 456 -3.65 19.13 10.92
C LEU A 456 -2.88 20.33 10.34
N PHE A 457 -2.80 20.41 9.03
CA PHE A 457 -2.27 21.56 8.29
C PHE A 457 -3.46 22.18 7.58
N ALA A 458 -3.72 23.46 7.82
CA ALA A 458 -4.89 24.14 7.29
C ALA A 458 -4.54 25.50 6.67
N ALA A 459 -5.14 25.82 5.53
CA ALA A 459 -5.17 27.16 4.96
C ALA A 459 -6.38 27.89 5.54
N VAL A 460 -6.11 29.02 6.19
CA VAL A 460 -7.09 29.80 6.94
C VAL A 460 -7.04 31.25 6.47
N ASP A 461 -8.20 31.85 6.21
CA ASP A 461 -8.32 33.25 5.81
C ASP A 461 -8.26 34.13 7.07
N VAL A 462 -7.31 35.06 7.16
CA VAL A 462 -7.12 35.90 8.35
C VAL A 462 -8.37 36.73 8.69
N ASP A 463 -9.15 37.12 7.67
CA ASP A 463 -10.38 37.92 7.81
C ASP A 463 -11.47 37.31 8.69
N ARG A 464 -11.45 35.99 8.87
CA ARG A 464 -12.49 35.26 9.60
C ARG A 464 -12.09 34.91 11.02
N HIS A 465 -10.86 35.24 11.43
CA HIS A 465 -10.29 34.75 12.69
C HIS A 465 -9.64 35.87 13.52
N PRO A 466 -10.30 36.35 14.60
CA PRO A 466 -9.76 37.41 15.46
C PRO A 466 -8.51 37.00 16.25
N GLU A 467 -8.23 35.69 16.33
CA GLU A 467 -6.99 35.16 16.88
C GLU A 467 -5.77 35.41 15.97
N LEU A 468 -6.00 35.74 14.70
CA LEU A 468 -4.97 35.97 13.69
C LEU A 468 -4.95 37.43 13.22
N GLU A 469 -6.11 38.08 13.11
CA GLU A 469 -6.25 39.46 12.62
C GLU A 469 -5.44 40.46 13.45
N GLY A 470 -4.54 41.20 12.80
CA GLY A 470 -3.77 42.28 13.42
C GLY A 470 -2.71 41.82 14.42
N ARG A 471 -2.39 40.51 14.46
CA ARG A 471 -1.30 39.96 15.26
C ARG A 471 -0.08 39.67 14.42
N THR A 472 1.10 39.66 15.05
CA THR A 472 2.30 39.13 14.40
C THR A 472 2.27 37.60 14.34
N VAL A 473 3.03 36.99 13.41
CA VAL A 473 3.18 35.53 13.29
C VAL A 473 3.60 34.89 14.62
N GLY A 474 4.48 35.55 15.38
CA GLY A 474 4.91 35.13 16.71
C GLY A 474 3.80 35.22 17.77
N GLU A 475 3.05 36.31 17.81
CA GLU A 475 1.93 36.51 18.76
C GLU A 475 0.70 35.64 18.45
N ALA A 476 0.56 35.22 17.20
CA ALA A 476 -0.49 34.30 16.76
C ALA A 476 -0.23 32.84 17.19
N PHE A 477 0.99 32.49 17.62
CA PHE A 477 1.33 31.14 18.08
C PHE A 477 0.66 30.80 19.42
N ARG A 478 0.00 29.64 19.50
CA ARG A 478 -0.48 29.07 20.76
C ARG A 478 0.08 27.66 20.97
N ALA A 479 0.92 27.51 21.98
CA ALA A 479 1.53 26.24 22.35
C ALA A 479 0.46 25.14 22.56
N GLY A 480 0.69 23.97 21.98
CA GLY A 480 -0.24 22.84 22.02
C GLY A 480 -1.54 22.98 21.21
N ALA A 481 -1.82 24.16 20.64
CA ALA A 481 -3.04 24.44 19.89
C ALA A 481 -2.75 24.64 18.39
N TRP A 482 -2.02 25.70 18.01
CA TRP A 482 -1.71 25.99 16.62
C TRP A 482 -0.43 26.84 16.43
N ARG A 483 0.16 26.76 15.24
CA ARG A 483 1.31 27.55 14.80
C ARG A 483 1.16 27.92 13.33
N VAL A 484 1.32 29.20 13.01
CA VAL A 484 1.40 29.70 11.63
C VAL A 484 2.74 29.27 11.04
N LEU A 485 2.71 28.67 9.84
CA LEU A 485 3.88 28.12 9.15
C LEU A 485 4.33 28.96 7.97
N ALA A 486 3.37 29.51 7.21
CA ALA A 486 3.65 30.28 6.00
C ALA A 486 2.42 31.14 5.63
N LEU A 487 2.64 32.17 4.82
CA LEU A 487 1.55 32.81 4.05
C LEU A 487 1.47 32.20 2.65
N GLU A 488 0.27 32.05 2.13
CA GLU A 488 0.08 31.54 0.76
C GLU A 488 0.76 32.51 -0.24
N GLY A 489 1.72 31.99 -1.01
CA GLY A 489 2.55 32.79 -1.93
C GLY A 489 3.89 33.30 -1.36
N ARG A 490 4.18 33.10 -0.07
CA ARG A 490 5.47 33.41 0.56
C ARG A 490 5.96 32.26 1.45
N THR A 491 7.16 31.76 1.17
CA THR A 491 7.73 30.60 1.88
C THR A 491 8.56 30.96 3.11
N ASP A 492 8.92 32.24 3.27
CA ASP A 492 9.75 32.74 4.37
C ASP A 492 9.07 33.97 4.99
N THR A 493 8.24 33.73 6.01
CA THR A 493 7.56 34.79 6.75
C THR A 493 8.23 34.94 8.12
N PRO A 494 8.87 36.08 8.41
CA PRO A 494 9.53 36.29 9.70
C PRO A 494 8.50 36.45 10.83
N ALA A 495 8.91 36.13 12.06
CA ALA A 495 8.02 36.05 13.22
C ALA A 495 7.36 37.39 13.62
N ASP A 496 7.96 38.51 13.21
CA ASP A 496 7.49 39.89 13.42
C ASP A 496 6.51 40.38 12.34
N HIS A 497 6.21 39.55 11.33
CA HIS A 497 5.28 39.92 10.26
C HIS A 497 3.84 40.03 10.78
N LEU A 498 3.18 41.16 10.50
CA LEU A 498 1.80 41.44 10.87
C LEU A 498 0.83 40.77 9.87
N LEU A 499 -0.11 39.98 10.38
CA LEU A 499 -1.17 39.34 9.58
C LEU A 499 -2.28 40.35 9.27
N ALA A 500 -2.46 40.68 8.00
CA ALA A 500 -3.41 41.68 7.52
C ALA A 500 -4.72 41.05 7.02
N LYS A 501 -5.74 41.89 6.87
CA LYS A 501 -6.98 41.48 6.21
C LYS A 501 -6.74 41.08 4.76
N GLY A 502 -7.32 39.96 4.34
CA GLY A 502 -7.16 39.34 3.03
C GLY A 502 -6.00 38.33 2.92
N ASP A 503 -5.16 38.21 3.97
CA ASP A 503 -4.09 37.23 3.99
C ASP A 503 -4.64 35.81 4.18
N ARG A 504 -4.00 34.85 3.52
CA ARG A 504 -4.29 33.42 3.70
C ARG A 504 -3.07 32.72 4.28
N VAL A 505 -3.23 32.15 5.48
CA VAL A 505 -2.14 31.55 6.24
C VAL A 505 -2.23 30.03 6.27
N VAL A 506 -1.09 29.37 6.19
CA VAL A 506 -0.96 27.93 6.45
C VAL A 506 -0.63 27.73 7.92
N VAL A 507 -1.49 27.01 8.63
CA VAL A 507 -1.39 26.77 10.08
C VAL A 507 -1.24 25.27 10.34
N ALA A 508 -0.28 24.88 11.17
CA ALA A 508 -0.26 23.57 11.81
C ALA A 508 -1.05 23.65 13.13
N ALA A 509 -2.11 22.85 13.28
CA ALA A 509 -2.98 22.87 14.45
C ALA A 509 -3.28 21.46 14.97
N THR A 510 -3.54 21.34 16.27
CA THR A 510 -4.17 20.14 16.84
C THR A 510 -5.66 20.15 16.54
N ARG A 511 -6.35 18.99 16.66
CA ARG A 511 -7.81 18.93 16.44
C ARG A 511 -8.58 19.93 17.31
N ARG A 512 -8.18 20.12 18.58
CA ARG A 512 -8.80 21.10 19.48
C ARG A 512 -8.45 22.52 19.06
N GLY A 513 -7.18 22.79 18.77
CA GLY A 513 -6.74 24.11 18.31
C GLY A 513 -7.42 24.57 17.02
N LEU A 514 -7.62 23.67 16.05
CA LEU A 514 -8.35 24.01 14.83
C LEU A 514 -9.85 24.26 15.07
N ALA A 515 -10.45 23.59 16.06
CA ALA A 515 -11.85 23.84 16.43
C ALA A 515 -12.03 25.17 17.18
N GLU A 516 -10.99 25.63 17.87
CA GLU A 516 -10.93 26.94 18.54
C GLU A 516 -10.65 28.08 17.56
N LEU A 517 -9.99 27.81 16.43
CA LEU A 517 -9.83 28.73 15.28
C LEU A 517 -11.12 28.79 14.42
N ARG A 518 -12.28 29.04 15.03
CA ARG A 518 -13.57 29.07 14.33
C ARG A 518 -14.25 30.42 14.37
#